data_AF-A0A1B6JG81-F1
#
_entry.id   AF-A0A1B6JG81-F1
#
_cell.length_a   1.000
_cell.length_b   1.000
_cell.length_c   1.000
_cell.angle_alpha   90.00
_cell.angle_beta   90.00
_cell.angle_gamma   90.00
#
_symmetry.space_group_name_H-M   'P 1'
#
loop_
_entity.id
_entity.type
_entity.pdbx_description
1 polymer ?
#
loop_
_entity_poly.entity_id
_entity_poly.type
_entity_poly.pdbx_seq_one_letter_code
_entity_poly.pdbx_strand_id
1 'polypeptide(L)'
;NYRSTLKAAMWRSAGATDQSQRIVIPFFSLLVKDLYFLNEGCSNKLPNGHINFEKFWQLAKQVTEFITWKQVTCPFEKNPKVITFLQASPVLTENALALASFECEPPDNSLEKERCKSLKAELTS
;
A
#
# COMPACT_ATOMS: atom_id res chain seq x y z
N ASN A 1 4.34 -6.28 -13.74
CA ASN A 1 4.88 -4.94 -13.35
C ASN A 1 3.72 -4.09 -12.82
N TYR A 2 3.87 -3.50 -11.63
CA TYR A 2 2.90 -2.61 -10.99
C TYR A 2 2.41 -1.49 -11.92
N ARG A 3 3.32 -0.76 -12.58
CA ARG A 3 2.94 0.40 -13.41
C ARG A 3 2.01 0.00 -14.56
N SER A 4 2.27 -1.14 -15.21
CA SER A 4 1.41 -1.67 -16.27
C SER A 4 0.03 -2.06 -15.73
N THR A 5 -0.02 -2.60 -14.51
CA THR A 5 -1.28 -3.02 -13.85
C THR A 5 -2.12 -1.81 -13.46
N LEU A 6 -1.48 -0.77 -12.89
CA LEU A 6 -2.14 0.49 -12.55
C LEU A 6 -2.67 1.18 -13.81
N LYS A 7 -1.87 1.28 -14.86
CA LYS A 7 -2.32 1.81 -16.16
C LYS A 7 -3.53 1.04 -16.67
N ALA A 8 -3.49 -0.28 -16.68
CA ALA A 8 -4.62 -1.09 -17.13
C ALA A 8 -5.89 -0.85 -16.29
N ALA A 9 -5.76 -0.66 -14.96
CA ALA A 9 -6.88 -0.29 -14.10
C ALA A 9 -7.44 1.10 -14.43
N MET A 10 -6.58 2.09 -14.67
CA MET A 10 -6.98 3.43 -15.10
C MET A 10 -7.74 3.40 -16.43
N TRP A 11 -7.23 2.65 -17.42
CA TRP A 11 -7.88 2.48 -18.71
C TRP A 11 -9.28 1.87 -18.58
N ARG A 12 -9.43 0.81 -17.78
CA ARG A 12 -10.74 0.21 -17.49
C ARG A 12 -11.68 1.20 -16.81
N SER A 13 -11.19 1.91 -15.81
CA SER A 13 -11.99 2.91 -15.09
C SER A 13 -12.46 4.05 -15.99
N ALA A 14 -11.64 4.50 -16.94
CA ALA A 14 -11.99 5.58 -17.85
C ALA A 14 -13.08 5.17 -18.86
N GLY A 15 -13.07 3.91 -19.29
CA GLY A 15 -14.08 3.35 -20.20
C GLY A 15 -15.31 2.73 -19.52
N ALA A 16 -15.36 2.73 -18.18
CA ALA A 16 -16.37 2.00 -17.43
C ALA A 16 -17.75 2.70 -17.47
N THR A 17 -18.73 1.97 -17.99
CA THR A 17 -20.15 2.34 -17.93
C THR A 17 -20.76 2.03 -16.56
N ASP A 18 -20.30 0.96 -15.90
CA ASP A 18 -20.71 0.56 -14.56
C ASP A 18 -19.82 1.21 -13.49
N GLN A 19 -20.44 1.70 -12.40
CA GLN A 19 -19.73 2.31 -11.27
C GLN A 19 -18.78 1.33 -10.58
N SER A 20 -19.09 0.03 -10.56
CA SER A 20 -18.23 -0.97 -9.91
C SER A 20 -16.85 -1.08 -10.56
N GLN A 21 -16.78 -0.81 -11.86
CA GLN A 21 -15.55 -0.89 -12.65
C GLN A 21 -14.75 0.43 -12.69
N ARG A 22 -15.27 1.49 -12.06
CA ARG A 22 -14.59 2.80 -11.92
C ARG A 22 -13.64 2.86 -10.74
N ILE A 23 -13.63 1.84 -9.87
CA ILE A 23 -12.77 1.85 -8.69
C ILE A 23 -11.33 1.50 -9.10
N VAL A 24 -10.40 2.40 -8.75
CA VAL A 24 -8.97 2.17 -8.86
C VAL A 24 -8.36 2.29 -7.46
N ILE A 25 -7.78 1.20 -6.97
CA ILE A 25 -7.05 1.17 -5.70
C ILE A 25 -5.57 0.95 -6.03
N PRO A 26 -4.73 2.01 -6.00
CA PRO A 26 -3.30 1.84 -6.21
C PRO A 26 -2.66 1.18 -4.99
N PHE A 27 -1.62 0.38 -5.22
CA PHE A 27 -0.72 -0.01 -4.15
C PHE A 27 0.07 1.22 -3.68
N PHE A 28 -0.34 1.78 -2.54
CA PHE A 28 -0.02 3.16 -2.16
C PHE A 28 1.48 3.42 -2.00
N SER A 29 2.24 2.47 -1.45
CA SER A 29 3.69 2.64 -1.29
C SER A 29 4.44 2.73 -2.61
N LEU A 30 3.98 2.05 -3.67
CA LEU A 30 4.58 2.16 -5.01
C LEU A 30 4.19 3.48 -5.69
N LEU A 31 2.96 3.97 -5.46
CA LEU A 31 2.55 5.30 -5.92
C LEU A 31 3.38 6.41 -5.27
N VAL A 32 3.55 6.34 -3.94
CA VAL A 32 4.38 7.28 -3.18
C VAL A 32 5.84 7.22 -3.66
N LYS A 33 6.37 6.03 -3.93
CA LYS A 33 7.71 5.85 -4.50
C LYS A 33 7.85 6.52 -5.88
N ASP A 34 6.85 6.39 -6.75
CA ASP A 34 6.85 7.05 -8.06
C ASP A 34 6.79 8.59 -7.92
N LEU A 35 5.95 9.11 -7.01
CA LEU A 35 5.89 10.55 -6.70
C LEU A 35 7.22 11.08 -6.12
N TYR A 36 7.84 10.30 -5.24
CA TYR A 36 9.14 10.64 -4.66
C TYR A 36 10.20 10.78 -5.74
N PHE A 37 10.34 9.80 -6.64
CA PHE A 37 11.33 9.89 -7.72
C PHE A 37 11.02 11.00 -8.73
N LEU A 38 9.74 11.27 -8.99
CA LEU A 38 9.37 12.43 -9.82
C LEU A 38 9.77 13.75 -9.16
N ASN A 39 9.63 13.85 -7.83
CA ASN A 39 10.09 15.00 -7.09
C ASN A 39 11.62 15.12 -7.07
N GLU A 40 12.34 14.05 -6.75
CA GLU A 40 13.80 14.11 -6.65
C GLU A 40 14.50 14.22 -8.02
N GLY A 41 13.82 13.83 -9.11
CA GLY A 41 14.39 13.83 -10.45
C GLY A 41 14.66 15.21 -11.05
N CYS A 42 14.18 16.30 -10.45
CA CYS A 42 14.36 17.67 -10.96
C CYS A 42 14.47 18.70 -9.84
N SER A 43 15.23 19.78 -10.06
CA SER A 43 15.34 20.90 -9.11
C SER A 43 14.03 21.69 -8.99
N ASN A 44 13.72 22.17 -7.78
CA ASN A 44 12.57 23.06 -7.50
C ASN A 44 12.69 24.43 -8.18
N LYS A 45 13.92 24.84 -8.49
CA LYS A 45 14.22 26.09 -9.18
C LYS A 45 15.01 25.80 -10.45
N LEU A 46 14.77 26.61 -11.46
CA LEU A 46 15.57 26.68 -12.67
C LEU A 46 16.94 27.35 -12.37
N PRO A 47 17.95 27.25 -13.25
CA PRO A 47 19.25 27.89 -13.05
C PRO A 47 19.19 29.40 -12.83
N ASN A 48 18.16 30.06 -13.35
CA ASN A 48 17.90 31.49 -13.15
C ASN A 48 17.21 31.82 -11.80
N GLY A 49 17.02 30.84 -10.92
CA GLY A 49 16.39 31.01 -9.61
C GLY A 49 14.86 31.04 -9.61
N HIS A 50 14.21 31.03 -10.78
CA HIS A 50 12.74 30.96 -10.87
C HIS A 50 12.22 29.57 -10.48
N ILE A 51 10.95 29.51 -10.09
CA ILE A 51 10.26 28.25 -9.78
C ILE A 51 10.20 27.37 -11.05
N ASN A 52 10.54 26.10 -10.90
CA ASN A 52 10.39 25.11 -11.97
C ASN A 52 8.94 24.62 -12.05
N PHE A 53 8.07 25.41 -12.69
CA PHE A 53 6.65 25.08 -12.84
C PHE A 53 6.40 23.75 -13.53
N GLU A 54 7.26 23.32 -14.47
CA GLU A 54 7.10 22.03 -15.15
C GLU A 54 7.18 20.86 -14.17
N LYS A 55 8.15 20.88 -13.24
CA LYS A 55 8.24 19.87 -12.17
C LYS A 55 6.95 19.80 -11.35
N PHE A 56 6.49 20.95 -10.86
CA PHE A 56 5.29 21.02 -10.03
C PHE A 56 4.04 20.61 -10.80
N TRP A 57 3.96 20.94 -12.08
CA TRP A 57 2.88 20.52 -12.97
C TRP A 57 2.82 19.00 -13.14
N GLN A 58 3.97 18.35 -13.35
CA GLN A 58 4.03 16.88 -13.46
C GLN A 58 3.61 16.20 -12.14
N LEU A 59 4.06 16.71 -10.99
CA LEU A 59 3.61 16.22 -9.68
C LEU A 59 2.11 16.43 -9.48
N ALA A 60 1.60 17.61 -9.85
CA ALA A 60 0.19 17.94 -9.74
C ALA A 60 -0.69 17.00 -10.56
N LYS A 61 -0.28 16.63 -11.78
CA LYS A 61 -0.98 15.62 -12.60
C LYS A 61 -1.15 14.30 -11.86
N GLN A 62 -0.06 13.75 -11.33
CA GLN A 62 -0.08 12.46 -10.63
C GLN A 62 -0.95 12.50 -9.36
N VAL A 63 -0.87 13.59 -8.58
CA VAL A 63 -1.71 13.76 -7.39
C VAL A 63 -3.19 13.94 -7.76
N THR A 64 -3.48 14.66 -8.84
CA THR A 64 -4.86 14.91 -9.30
C THR A 64 -5.53 13.61 -9.76
N GLU A 65 -4.80 12.72 -10.44
CA GLU A 65 -5.31 11.38 -10.78
C GLU A 65 -5.70 10.60 -9.52
N PHE A 66 -4.84 10.59 -8.50
CA PHE A 66 -5.15 9.93 -7.23
C PHE A 66 -6.37 10.52 -6.52
N ILE A 67 -6.50 11.86 -6.50
CA ILE A 67 -7.68 12.54 -5.92
C ILE A 67 -8.94 12.12 -6.66
N THR A 68 -8.89 12.02 -7.98
CA THR A 68 -10.01 11.58 -8.81
C THR A 68 -10.46 10.17 -8.42
N TRP A 69 -9.53 9.23 -8.27
CA TRP A 69 -9.86 7.86 -7.83
C TRP A 69 -10.45 7.81 -6.43
N LYS A 70 -9.93 8.64 -5.51
CA LYS A 70 -10.42 8.73 -4.12
C LYS A 70 -11.87 9.25 -4.04
N GLN A 71 -12.29 10.10 -4.99
CA GLN A 71 -13.64 10.67 -5.02
C GLN A 71 -14.67 9.73 -5.63
N VAL A 72 -14.26 8.63 -6.26
CA VAL A 72 -15.20 7.63 -6.80
C VAL A 72 -16.00 7.01 -5.66
N THR A 73 -17.33 7.05 -5.80
CA THR A 73 -18.23 6.40 -4.85
C THR A 73 -18.11 4.88 -4.97
N CYS A 74 -17.91 4.20 -3.84
CA CYS A 74 -17.88 2.75 -3.80
C CYS A 74 -19.31 2.21 -3.90
N PRO A 75 -19.67 1.41 -4.91
CA PRO A 75 -21.01 0.87 -5.08
C PRO A 75 -21.24 -0.42 -4.31
N PHE A 76 -20.23 -0.92 -3.59
CA PHE A 76 -20.36 -2.14 -2.79
C PHE A 76 -21.01 -1.84 -1.44
N GLU A 77 -22.02 -2.63 -1.09
CA GLU A 77 -22.69 -2.51 0.19
C GLU A 77 -21.73 -2.81 1.35
N LYS A 78 -21.86 -2.03 2.42
CA LYS A 78 -21.11 -2.26 3.65
C LYS A 78 -21.77 -3.39 4.43
N ASN A 79 -20.97 -4.36 4.86
CA ASN A 79 -21.40 -5.34 5.84
C ASN A 79 -20.81 -4.96 7.22
N PRO A 80 -21.62 -4.44 8.16
CA PRO A 80 -21.11 -3.99 9.45
C PRO A 80 -20.43 -5.10 10.25
N LYS A 81 -20.95 -6.34 10.19
CA LYS A 81 -20.37 -7.48 10.93
C LYS A 81 -18.97 -7.81 10.43
N VAL A 82 -18.77 -7.81 9.10
CA VAL A 82 -17.46 -8.04 8.49
C VAL A 82 -16.50 -6.91 8.83
N ILE A 83 -16.95 -5.66 8.77
CA ILE A 83 -16.13 -4.49 9.11
C ILE A 83 -15.70 -4.56 10.58
N THR A 84 -16.63 -4.81 11.51
CA THR A 84 -16.32 -4.96 12.94
C THR A 84 -15.35 -6.10 13.18
N PHE A 85 -15.55 -7.26 12.55
CA PHE A 85 -14.63 -8.38 12.66
C PHE A 85 -13.21 -8.01 12.20
N LEU A 86 -13.07 -7.37 11.04
CA LEU A 86 -11.77 -6.95 10.50
C LEU A 86 -11.09 -5.88 11.38
N GLN A 87 -11.86 -4.98 11.99
CA GLN A 87 -11.35 -3.93 12.88
C GLN A 87 -10.95 -4.46 14.27
N ALA A 88 -11.64 -5.49 14.76
CA ALA A 88 -11.38 -6.08 16.07
C ALA A 88 -10.35 -7.22 16.04
N SER A 89 -10.05 -7.76 14.85
CA SER A 89 -9.07 -8.82 14.68
C SER A 89 -7.68 -8.35 15.13
N PRO A 90 -7.00 -9.10 16.03
CA PRO A 90 -5.67 -8.72 16.47
C PRO A 90 -4.67 -8.83 15.31
N VAL A 91 -3.79 -7.84 15.19
CA VAL A 91 -2.66 -7.88 14.27
C VAL A 91 -1.43 -8.33 15.06
N LEU A 92 -0.95 -9.53 14.76
CA LEU A 92 0.27 -10.07 15.36
C LEU A 92 1.50 -9.37 14.78
N THR A 93 2.50 -9.12 15.63
CA THR A 93 3.83 -8.72 15.16
C THR A 93 4.49 -9.88 14.43
N GLU A 94 5.55 -9.62 13.66
CA GLU A 94 6.30 -10.68 12.96
C GLU A 94 6.79 -11.76 13.93
N ASN A 95 7.30 -11.35 15.09
CA ASN A 95 7.76 -12.28 16.14
C ASN A 95 6.60 -13.09 16.74
N ALA A 96 5.47 -12.47 17.03
CA ALA A 96 4.30 -13.17 17.57
C ALA A 96 3.72 -14.16 16.54
N LEU A 97 3.69 -13.78 15.26
CA LEU A 97 3.27 -14.66 14.17
C LEU A 97 4.22 -15.84 13.98
N ALA A 98 5.54 -15.58 14.05
CA ALA A 98 6.55 -16.64 13.97
C ALA A 98 6.45 -17.61 15.16
N LEU A 99 6.17 -17.11 16.37
CA LEU A 99 5.94 -17.96 17.53
C LEU A 99 4.67 -18.80 17.38
N ALA A 100 3.56 -18.19 16.95
CA ALA A 100 2.31 -18.91 16.67
C ALA A 100 2.50 -20.00 15.60
N SER A 101 3.35 -19.77 14.61
CA SER A 101 3.74 -20.80 13.64
C SER A 101 4.35 -22.03 14.31
N PHE A 102 5.24 -21.84 15.30
CA PHE A 102 5.83 -22.95 16.05
C PHE A 102 4.86 -23.66 17.00
N GLU A 103 3.75 -23.01 17.38
CA GLU A 103 2.67 -23.64 18.15
C GLU A 103 1.81 -24.54 17.26
N CYS A 104 1.65 -24.18 15.99
CA CYS A 104 1.00 -25.02 14.98
C CYS A 104 1.88 -26.18 14.53
N GLU A 105 3.17 -25.92 14.30
CA GLU A 105 4.15 -26.89 13.83
C GLU A 105 5.43 -26.81 14.69
N PRO A 106 5.64 -27.76 15.62
CA PRO A 106 6.78 -27.71 16.53
C PRO A 106 8.13 -27.76 15.82
N PRO A 107 9.17 -27.11 16.37
CA PRO A 107 10.48 -27.05 15.73
C PRO A 107 11.10 -28.43 15.56
N ASP A 108 11.56 -28.74 14.34
CA ASP A 108 12.02 -30.08 13.96
C ASP A 108 13.54 -30.28 14.16
N ASN A 109 14.29 -29.18 14.20
CA ASN A 109 15.75 -29.17 14.26
C ASN A 109 16.29 -28.25 15.37
N SER A 110 17.59 -28.32 15.63
CA SER A 110 18.24 -27.54 16.71
C SER A 110 18.15 -26.03 16.48
N LEU A 111 18.31 -25.58 15.22
CA LEU A 111 18.25 -24.17 14.86
C LEU A 111 16.85 -23.58 15.13
N GLU A 112 15.80 -24.30 14.77
CA GLU A 112 14.43 -23.88 15.03
C GLU A 112 14.08 -23.89 16.53
N LYS A 113 14.59 -24.88 17.28
CA LYS A 113 14.44 -24.89 18.75
C LYS A 113 15.06 -23.65 19.39
N GLU A 114 16.25 -23.28 18.94
CA GLU A 114 16.92 -22.05 19.39
C GLU A 114 16.13 -20.79 18.99
N ARG A 115 15.68 -20.70 17.74
CA ARG A 115 14.88 -19.57 17.25
C ARG A 115 13.57 -19.42 18.05
N CYS A 116 12.85 -20.51 18.28
CA CYS A 116 11.63 -20.53 19.08
C CYS A 116 11.88 -20.07 20.52
N LYS A 117 12.98 -20.52 21.14
CA LYS A 117 13.38 -20.07 22.48
C LYS A 117 13.68 -18.58 22.53
N SER A 118 14.41 -18.04 21.55
CA SER A 118 14.72 -16.60 21.47
C SER A 118 13.46 -15.76 21.29
N LEU A 119 12.55 -16.18 20.41
CA LEU A 119 11.26 -15.50 20.19
C LEU A 119 10.41 -15.43 21.46
N LYS A 120 10.35 -16.53 22.24
CA LYS A 120 9.64 -16.55 23.53
C LYS A 120 10.25 -15.57 24.53
N ALA A 121 11.58 -15.46 24.57
CA ALA A 121 12.27 -14.52 25.46
C ALA A 121 12.03 -13.06 25.06
N GLU A 122 12.09 -12.75 23.76
CA GLU A 122 11.83 -11.39 23.24
C GLU A 122 10.40 -10.89 23.49
N LEU A 123 9.40 -11.79 23.48
CA LEU A 123 7.99 -11.42 23.71
C LEU A 123 7.59 -11.35 25.18
N THR A 124 8.43 -11.87 26.08
CA THR A 124 8.19 -11.85 27.54
C THR A 124 8.99 -10.78 28.28
N SER A 125 9.91 -10.11 27.60
CA SER A 125 10.65 -8.94 28.08
C SER A 125 9.90 -7.63 27.85
#